data_AF-A0A7C5HDA8-F1
#
_entry.id   AF-A0A7C5HDA8-F1
#
_cell.length_a   1.000
_cell.length_b   1.000
_cell.length_c   1.000
_cell.angle_alpha   90.00
_cell.angle_beta   90.00
_cell.angle_gamma   90.00
#
_symmetry.space_group_name_H-M   'P 1'
#
loop_
_entity.id
_entity.type
_entity.pdbx_description
1 polymer ?
#
loop_
_entity_poly.entity_id
_entity_poly.type
_entity_poly.pdbx_seq_one_letter_code
_entity_poly.pdbx_strand_id
1 'polypeptide(L)'
;MTTGWKYARPVKEKLMRLEEPGKELPFDADRGLVEEVTARFNLASIAQGLRGKGEPEVSRAMERLGKDLMDFTINLADTKYLDRTGEMIERVFKQTGISFPHRLQRYIELSVLALRPSDRWNVTRSTTKEIMVEVSSCSVKKALEEAGIAGLPCKGFCLASFQTAAAKTGDGVKIEVTKTLPQEGVCQFHIVKA
;
A
#
# COMPACT_ATOMS: atom_id res chain seq x y z
N MET A 1 35.15 -14.45 19.93
CA MET A 1 34.39 -14.72 18.70
C MET A 1 34.83 -16.07 18.15
N THR A 2 33.99 -17.10 18.25
CA THR A 2 34.34 -18.47 17.82
C THR A 2 33.95 -18.67 16.35
N THR A 3 34.94 -18.96 15.51
CA THR A 3 34.77 -19.21 14.08
C THR A 3 34.12 -20.59 13.89
N GLY A 4 32.87 -20.61 13.40
CA GLY A 4 32.18 -21.85 13.08
C GLY A 4 32.72 -22.48 11.80
N TRP A 5 32.98 -23.79 11.83
CA TRP A 5 33.46 -24.56 10.68
C TRP A 5 32.31 -25.41 10.11
N LYS A 6 32.21 -25.48 8.77
CA LYS A 6 31.30 -26.41 8.07
C LYS A 6 32.06 -27.03 6.90
N TYR A 7 32.10 -28.36 6.82
CA TYR A 7 32.82 -29.12 5.78
C TYR A 7 34.29 -28.69 5.57
N ALA A 8 35.03 -28.53 6.68
CA ALA A 8 36.47 -28.21 6.67
C ALA A 8 36.87 -26.93 5.91
N ARG A 9 35.92 -26.04 5.59
CA ARG A 9 36.20 -24.70 5.05
C ARG A 9 35.81 -23.64 6.08
N PRO A 10 36.65 -22.61 6.32
CA PRO A 10 36.24 -21.46 7.10
C PRO A 10 35.07 -20.78 6.38
N VAL A 11 33.93 -20.69 7.05
CA VAL A 11 32.75 -19.99 6.55
C VAL A 11 33.06 -18.49 6.59
N LYS A 12 33.64 -17.95 5.51
CA LYS A 12 34.08 -16.54 5.42
C LYS A 12 32.92 -15.55 5.48
N GLU A 13 31.72 -15.97 5.08
CA GLU A 13 30.51 -15.18 5.17
C GLU A 13 29.58 -15.87 6.14
N LYS A 14 29.46 -15.30 7.33
CA LYS A 14 28.43 -15.64 8.31
C LYS A 14 27.10 -15.70 7.55
N LEU A 15 26.58 -16.92 7.31
CA LEU A 15 25.26 -17.11 6.72
C LEU A 15 24.30 -16.18 7.45
N MET A 16 23.58 -15.33 6.71
CA MET A 16 22.63 -14.38 7.29
C MET A 16 21.68 -15.17 8.17
N ARG A 17 21.81 -14.98 9.50
CA ARG A 17 20.78 -15.43 10.42
C ARG A 17 19.56 -14.56 10.14
N LEU A 18 18.35 -15.11 10.31
CA LEU A 18 17.11 -14.33 10.29
C LEU A 18 17.20 -13.15 11.28
N GLU A 19 18.02 -13.30 12.32
CA GLU A 19 18.32 -12.30 13.33
C GLU A 19 19.74 -11.73 13.14
N GLU A 20 19.85 -10.43 12.87
CA GLU A 20 21.10 -9.69 13.02
C GLU A 20 21.29 -9.42 14.52
N PRO A 21 22.29 -10.01 15.20
CA PRO A 21 22.40 -9.88 16.65
C PRO A 21 22.54 -8.41 17.08
N GLY A 22 21.61 -7.93 17.90
CA GLY A 22 21.60 -6.56 18.41
C GLY A 22 20.90 -5.52 17.54
N LYS A 23 20.26 -5.91 16.42
CA LYS A 23 19.44 -5.02 15.61
C LYS A 23 17.96 -5.40 15.76
N GLU A 24 17.13 -4.44 16.15
CA GLU A 24 15.68 -4.61 16.14
C GLU A 24 15.22 -4.84 14.69
N LEU A 25 14.37 -5.85 14.50
CA LEU A 25 13.80 -6.20 13.20
C LEU A 25 12.32 -5.84 13.23
N PRO A 26 11.96 -4.57 12.95
CA PRO A 26 10.57 -4.19 12.85
C PRO A 26 9.94 -4.91 11.66
N PHE A 27 8.88 -5.64 11.96
CA PHE A 27 7.95 -6.20 10.99
C PHE A 27 6.63 -5.44 11.09
N ASP A 28 5.81 -5.51 10.05
CA ASP A 28 4.51 -4.86 9.92
C ASP A 28 4.56 -3.34 9.78
N ALA A 29 3.37 -2.74 9.61
CA ALA A 29 3.22 -1.29 9.53
C ALA A 29 3.52 -0.63 10.88
N ASP A 30 4.52 0.25 10.91
CA ASP A 30 4.88 1.00 12.11
C ASP A 30 3.70 1.89 12.58
N ARG A 31 3.45 1.91 13.89
CA ARG A 31 2.36 2.73 14.46
C ARG A 31 2.54 4.21 14.18
N GLY A 32 3.78 4.70 14.18
CA GLY A 32 4.10 6.09 13.83
C GLY A 32 3.76 6.42 12.38
N LEU A 33 3.90 5.48 11.44
CA LEU A 33 3.43 5.67 10.07
C LEU A 33 1.91 5.86 10.04
N VAL A 34 1.17 5.01 10.76
CA VAL A 34 -0.30 5.12 10.86
C VAL A 34 -0.71 6.45 11.49
N GLU A 35 -0.07 6.86 12.59
CA GLU A 35 -0.33 8.12 13.27
C GLU A 35 -0.08 9.34 12.38
N GLU A 36 1.03 9.38 11.65
CA GLU A 36 1.33 10.50 10.75
C GLU A 36 0.38 10.57 9.55
N VAL A 37 0.03 9.42 8.95
CA VAL A 37 -0.92 9.38 7.84
C VAL A 37 -2.31 9.80 8.31
N THR A 38 -2.81 9.26 9.43
CA THR A 38 -4.13 9.63 9.97
C THR A 38 -4.20 11.08 10.42
N ALA A 39 -3.12 11.62 11.00
CA ALA A 39 -3.05 13.04 11.38
C ALA A 39 -3.09 13.97 10.16
N ARG A 40 -2.41 13.59 9.07
CA ARG A 40 -2.37 14.38 7.82
C ARG A 40 -3.66 14.27 7.02
N PHE A 41 -4.27 13.09 6.96
CA PHE A 41 -5.41 12.80 6.08
C PHE A 41 -6.66 12.44 6.88
N ASN A 42 -7.28 13.46 7.47
CA ASN A 42 -8.56 13.28 8.17
C ASN A 42 -9.73 13.13 7.17
N LEU A 43 -10.19 11.90 6.95
CA LEU A 43 -11.23 11.58 5.99
C LEU A 43 -12.55 12.33 6.21
N ALA A 44 -12.97 12.48 7.46
CA ALA A 44 -14.21 13.19 7.79
C ALA A 44 -14.13 14.67 7.38
N SER A 45 -13.02 15.33 7.71
CA SER A 45 -12.78 16.74 7.37
C SER A 45 -12.66 16.93 5.85
N ILE A 46 -11.97 16.02 5.16
CA ILE A 46 -11.84 16.04 3.71
C ILE A 46 -13.22 15.86 3.06
N ALA A 47 -14.01 14.89 3.49
CA ALA A 47 -15.34 14.65 2.93
C ALA A 47 -16.28 15.84 3.16
N GLN A 48 -16.27 16.45 4.35
CA GLN A 48 -17.05 17.65 4.63
C GLN A 48 -16.61 18.84 3.75
N GLY A 49 -15.31 19.00 3.49
CA GLY A 49 -14.79 20.01 2.58
C GLY A 49 -15.22 19.82 1.12
N LEU A 50 -15.73 18.64 0.75
CA LEU A 50 -16.26 18.33 -0.57
C LEU A 50 -17.79 18.45 -0.67
N ARG A 51 -18.48 18.74 0.45
CA ARG A 51 -19.92 18.83 0.49
C ARG A 51 -20.43 19.97 -0.41
N GLY A 52 -21.47 19.69 -1.20
CA GLY A 52 -22.09 20.66 -2.11
C GLY A 52 -21.30 20.95 -3.38
N LYS A 53 -20.13 20.32 -3.58
CA LYS A 53 -19.35 20.43 -4.82
C LYS A 53 -19.94 19.56 -5.92
N GLY A 54 -19.72 19.98 -7.18
CA GLY A 54 -20.14 19.21 -8.34
C GLY A 54 -19.32 17.93 -8.54
N GLU A 55 -19.92 16.91 -9.14
CA GLU A 55 -19.29 15.60 -9.37
C GLU A 55 -17.89 15.68 -10.02
N PRO A 56 -17.63 16.48 -11.08
CA PRO A 56 -16.30 16.56 -11.66
C PRO A 56 -15.24 17.14 -10.71
N GLU A 57 -15.65 18.04 -9.81
CA GLU A 57 -14.74 18.63 -8.81
C GLU A 57 -14.43 17.61 -7.71
N VAL A 58 -15.44 16.89 -7.23
CA VAL A 58 -15.26 15.82 -6.24
C VAL A 58 -14.34 14.73 -6.80
N SER A 59 -14.56 14.27 -8.03
CA SER A 59 -13.72 13.25 -8.67
C SER A 59 -12.25 13.68 -8.78
N ARG A 60 -11.97 14.90 -9.25
CA ARG A 60 -10.60 15.44 -9.29
C ARG A 60 -9.97 15.56 -7.91
N ALA A 61 -10.73 15.97 -6.91
CA ALA A 61 -10.25 16.07 -5.54
C ALA A 61 -9.89 14.68 -4.97
N MET A 62 -10.71 13.66 -5.24
CA MET A 62 -10.45 12.29 -4.82
C MET A 62 -9.23 11.68 -5.51
N GLU A 63 -9.06 11.91 -6.82
CA GLU A 63 -7.85 11.49 -7.54
C GLU A 63 -6.59 12.12 -6.97
N ARG A 64 -6.62 13.44 -6.74
CA ARG A 64 -5.49 14.16 -6.13
C ARG A 64 -5.20 13.64 -4.73
N LEU A 65 -6.23 13.43 -3.91
CA LEU A 65 -6.09 12.86 -2.57
C LEU A 65 -5.44 11.47 -2.62
N GLY A 66 -5.83 10.63 -3.57
CA GLY A 66 -5.26 9.29 -3.74
C GLY A 66 -3.77 9.33 -4.04
N LYS A 67 -3.36 10.25 -4.92
CA LYS A 67 -1.95 10.50 -5.23
C LYS A 67 -1.18 11.04 -4.02
N ASP A 68 -1.69 12.12 -3.41
CA ASP A 68 -1.03 12.79 -2.28
C ASP A 68 -0.86 11.84 -1.09
N LEU A 69 -1.86 10.98 -0.82
CA LEU A 69 -1.76 9.93 0.18
C LEU A 69 -0.64 8.96 -0.14
N MET A 70 -0.64 8.38 -1.35
CA MET A 70 0.32 7.34 -1.70
C MET A 70 1.75 7.89 -1.73
N ASP A 71 1.96 9.09 -2.28
CA ASP A 71 3.27 9.77 -2.26
C ASP A 71 3.77 9.95 -0.81
N PHE A 72 2.89 10.37 0.10
CA PHE A 72 3.23 10.52 1.51
C PHE A 72 3.53 9.18 2.19
N THR A 73 2.70 8.16 1.96
CA THR A 73 2.91 6.80 2.48
C THR A 73 4.23 6.21 1.99
N ILE A 74 4.55 6.34 0.70
CA ILE A 74 5.83 5.90 0.13
C ILE A 74 6.99 6.60 0.82
N ASN A 75 6.94 7.93 0.95
CA ASN A 75 8.00 8.70 1.58
C ASN A 75 8.24 8.22 3.02
N LEU A 76 7.18 8.06 3.82
CA LEU A 76 7.29 7.55 5.18
C LEU A 76 7.85 6.12 5.22
N ALA A 77 7.31 5.23 4.39
CA ALA A 77 7.68 3.82 4.34
C ALA A 77 9.11 3.56 3.85
N ASP A 78 9.69 4.49 3.08
CA ASP A 78 11.04 4.36 2.53
C ASP A 78 12.10 5.10 3.36
N THR A 79 11.73 6.18 4.06
CA THR A 79 12.71 7.07 4.73
C THR A 79 12.72 6.97 6.25
N LYS A 80 11.54 6.82 6.88
CA LYS A 80 11.40 6.90 8.35
C LYS A 80 10.98 5.58 8.97
N TYR A 81 10.11 4.85 8.29
CA TYR A 81 9.46 3.63 8.79
C TYR A 81 9.71 2.46 7.84
N LEU A 82 10.95 2.30 7.40
CA LEU A 82 11.35 1.15 6.59
C LEU A 82 11.40 -0.10 7.45
N ASP A 83 10.46 -1.00 7.21
CA ASP A 83 10.38 -2.30 7.85
C ASP A 83 11.30 -3.33 7.17
N ARG A 84 11.59 -4.43 7.87
CA ARG A 84 12.47 -5.48 7.34
C ARG A 84 11.93 -6.11 6.07
N THR A 85 10.60 -6.24 5.93
CA THR A 85 9.98 -6.78 4.72
C THR A 85 10.25 -5.86 3.53
N GLY A 86 10.05 -4.55 3.68
CA GLY A 86 10.39 -3.56 2.66
C GLY A 86 11.87 -3.59 2.26
N GLU A 87 12.77 -3.62 3.25
CA GLU A 87 14.22 -3.69 3.00
C GLU A 87 14.59 -4.95 2.18
N MET A 88 14.08 -6.11 2.57
CA MET A 88 14.39 -7.37 1.92
C MET A 88 13.83 -7.45 0.50
N ILE A 89 12.60 -6.98 0.29
CA ILE A 89 11.96 -6.92 -1.02
C ILE A 89 12.79 -6.08 -2.00
N GLU A 90 13.21 -4.87 -1.59
CA GLU A 90 14.01 -3.99 -2.44
C GLU A 90 15.43 -4.54 -2.66
N ARG A 91 16.02 -5.20 -1.66
CA ARG A 91 17.33 -5.83 -1.80
C ARG A 91 17.29 -6.97 -2.82
N VAL A 92 16.27 -7.83 -2.78
CA VAL A 92 16.09 -8.92 -3.74
C VAL A 92 15.94 -8.36 -5.15
N PHE A 93 15.15 -7.31 -5.34
CA PHE A 93 15.02 -6.64 -6.64
C PHE A 93 16.36 -6.11 -7.15
N LYS A 94 17.12 -5.39 -6.32
CA LYS A 94 18.44 -4.85 -6.69
C LYS A 94 19.46 -5.94 -7.05
N GLN A 95 19.40 -7.10 -6.38
CA GLN A 95 20.35 -8.19 -6.61
C GLN A 95 19.98 -9.07 -7.80
N THR A 96 18.69 -9.25 -8.09
CA THR A 96 18.22 -10.24 -9.07
C THR A 96 17.60 -9.61 -10.32
N GLY A 97 17.22 -8.33 -10.26
CA GLY A 97 16.37 -7.68 -11.26
C GLY A 97 14.91 -8.15 -11.26
N ILE A 98 14.55 -9.13 -10.42
CA ILE A 98 13.20 -9.70 -10.38
C ILE A 98 12.30 -8.82 -9.51
N SER A 99 11.30 -8.19 -10.14
CA SER A 99 10.28 -7.41 -9.45
C SER A 99 9.11 -8.29 -9.05
N PHE A 100 9.10 -8.72 -7.78
CA PHE A 100 8.01 -9.49 -7.17
C PHE A 100 6.78 -8.61 -6.91
N PRO A 101 5.55 -9.18 -6.92
CA PRO A 101 4.32 -8.42 -6.68
C PRO A 101 4.32 -7.70 -5.32
N HIS A 102 5.02 -8.27 -4.34
CA HIS A 102 5.20 -7.71 -3.00
C HIS A 102 5.78 -6.29 -3.00
N ARG A 103 6.54 -5.88 -4.03
CA ARG A 103 7.03 -4.51 -4.18
C ARG A 103 5.89 -3.50 -4.26
N LEU A 104 4.91 -3.79 -5.12
CA LEU A 104 3.72 -2.95 -5.29
C LEU A 104 2.73 -3.16 -4.15
N GLN A 105 2.46 -4.42 -3.83
CA GLN A 105 1.51 -4.82 -2.79
C GLN A 105 1.83 -4.15 -1.46
N ARG A 106 3.11 -4.09 -1.04
CA ARG A 106 3.51 -3.43 0.22
C ARG A 106 2.94 -2.02 0.35
N TYR A 107 3.09 -1.19 -0.68
CA TYR A 107 2.62 0.19 -0.64
C TYR A 107 1.09 0.27 -0.62
N ILE A 108 0.41 -0.62 -1.35
CA ILE A 108 -1.04 -0.74 -1.32
C ILE A 108 -1.52 -1.06 0.11
N GLU A 109 -0.97 -2.11 0.72
CA GLU A 109 -1.33 -2.53 2.07
C GLU A 109 -1.05 -1.45 3.11
N LEU A 110 0.16 -0.85 3.07
CA LEU A 110 0.52 0.25 3.96
C LEU A 110 -0.44 1.42 3.82
N SER A 111 -0.84 1.81 2.60
CA SER A 111 -1.79 2.91 2.41
C SER A 111 -3.18 2.59 2.97
N VAL A 112 -3.63 1.33 2.90
CA VAL A 112 -4.90 0.91 3.48
C VAL A 112 -4.82 0.89 4.99
N LEU A 113 -3.81 0.23 5.55
CA LEU A 113 -3.61 0.12 7.00
C LEU A 113 -3.41 1.49 7.66
N ALA A 114 -2.66 2.37 7.01
CA ALA A 114 -2.33 3.68 7.56
C ALA A 114 -3.50 4.65 7.56
N LEU A 115 -4.25 4.75 6.46
CA LEU A 115 -5.38 5.68 6.38
C LEU A 115 -6.67 5.09 6.96
N ARG A 116 -6.85 3.77 6.83
CA ARG A 116 -8.13 3.08 7.04
C ARG A 116 -7.93 1.81 7.86
N PRO A 117 -7.40 1.90 9.09
CA PRO A 117 -7.05 0.73 9.89
C PRO A 117 -8.24 -0.18 10.27
N SER A 118 -9.46 0.34 10.21
CA SER A 118 -10.70 -0.39 10.47
C SER A 118 -11.34 -1.00 9.22
N ASP A 119 -10.79 -0.75 8.03
CA ASP A 119 -11.31 -1.32 6.79
C ASP A 119 -11.07 -2.82 6.74
N ARG A 120 -12.03 -3.53 6.14
CA ARG A 120 -11.90 -4.95 5.85
C ARG A 120 -11.46 -5.09 4.42
N TRP A 121 -10.29 -5.68 4.22
CA TRP A 121 -9.69 -5.87 2.91
C TRP A 121 -8.92 -7.18 2.87
N ASN A 122 -8.65 -7.68 1.66
CA ASN A 122 -7.91 -8.91 1.45
C ASN A 122 -7.14 -8.85 0.12
N VAL A 123 -6.00 -9.52 0.06
CA VAL A 123 -5.30 -9.79 -1.20
C VAL A 123 -5.63 -11.24 -1.59
N THR A 124 -6.57 -11.42 -2.51
CA THR A 124 -7.04 -12.76 -2.91
C THR A 124 -6.10 -13.44 -3.89
N ARG A 125 -5.28 -12.66 -4.60
CA ARG A 125 -4.20 -13.16 -5.47
C ARG A 125 -2.99 -12.24 -5.38
N SER A 126 -1.81 -12.83 -5.26
CA SER A 126 -0.53 -12.12 -5.41
C SER A 126 0.47 -13.04 -6.10
N THR A 127 0.64 -12.83 -7.40
CA THR A 127 1.56 -13.60 -8.24
C THR A 127 2.43 -12.63 -9.03
N THR A 128 3.47 -13.13 -9.69
CA THR A 128 4.33 -12.30 -10.55
C THR A 128 3.62 -11.67 -11.75
N LYS A 129 2.39 -12.11 -12.06
CA LYS A 129 1.58 -11.62 -13.19
C LYS A 129 0.41 -10.75 -12.76
N GLU A 130 -0.16 -11.01 -11.60
CA GLU A 130 -1.37 -10.33 -11.14
C GLU A 130 -1.43 -10.16 -9.62
N ILE A 131 -2.06 -9.07 -9.20
CA ILE A 131 -2.48 -8.82 -7.82
C ILE A 131 -3.99 -8.56 -7.85
N MET A 132 -4.72 -9.15 -6.91
CA MET A 132 -6.14 -8.93 -6.75
C MET A 132 -6.41 -8.48 -5.33
N VAL A 133 -6.92 -7.26 -5.18
CA VAL A 133 -7.20 -6.63 -3.89
C VAL A 133 -8.70 -6.42 -3.76
N GLU A 134 -9.28 -6.88 -2.66
CA GLU A 134 -10.69 -6.72 -2.34
C GLU A 134 -10.84 -5.85 -1.09
N VAL A 135 -11.77 -4.90 -1.12
CA VAL A 135 -12.15 -4.07 0.02
C VAL A 135 -13.65 -4.25 0.25
N SER A 136 -14.01 -4.89 1.36
CA SER A 136 -15.40 -5.21 1.74
C SER A 136 -15.98 -4.26 2.78
N SER A 137 -15.16 -3.47 3.47
CA SER A 137 -15.58 -2.34 4.30
C SER A 137 -14.66 -1.16 4.01
N CYS A 138 -15.22 -0.01 3.64
CA CYS A 138 -14.46 1.15 3.15
C CYS A 138 -14.82 2.45 3.89
N SER A 139 -13.89 2.95 4.71
CA SER A 139 -14.05 4.18 5.49
C SER A 139 -14.10 5.44 4.62
N VAL A 140 -13.45 5.44 3.45
CA VAL A 140 -13.53 6.57 2.49
C VAL A 140 -14.93 6.70 1.93
N LYS A 141 -15.53 5.59 1.49
CA LYS A 141 -16.92 5.59 1.00
C LYS A 141 -17.87 6.05 2.11
N LYS A 142 -17.73 5.50 3.31
CA LYS A 142 -18.54 5.87 4.47
C LYS A 142 -18.47 7.38 4.76
N ALA A 143 -17.27 7.95 4.80
CA ALA A 143 -17.09 9.39 5.06
C ALA A 143 -17.75 10.27 3.97
N LEU A 144 -17.69 9.86 2.70
CA LEU A 144 -18.35 10.57 1.60
C LEU A 144 -19.87 10.49 1.70
N GLU A 145 -20.42 9.31 2.03
CA GLU A 145 -21.86 9.13 2.23
C GLU A 145 -22.39 9.98 3.40
N GLU A 146 -21.64 10.05 4.51
CA GLU A 146 -21.94 10.91 5.65
C GLU A 146 -21.90 12.41 5.30
N ALA A 147 -21.10 12.79 4.31
CA ALA A 147 -21.06 14.15 3.76
C ALA A 147 -22.16 14.43 2.70
N GLY A 148 -23.01 13.45 2.38
CA GLY A 148 -24.06 13.56 1.37
C GLY A 148 -23.55 13.46 -0.08
N ILE A 149 -22.36 12.91 -0.29
CA ILE A 149 -21.75 12.73 -1.61
C ILE A 149 -22.11 11.33 -2.10
N ALA A 150 -23.00 11.26 -3.09
CA ALA A 150 -23.44 10.00 -3.70
C ALA A 150 -22.49 9.51 -4.82
N GLY A 151 -22.67 8.26 -5.24
CA GLY A 151 -21.91 7.66 -6.33
C GLY A 151 -20.59 7.02 -5.90
N LEU A 152 -19.64 6.92 -6.83
CA LEU A 152 -18.32 6.29 -6.62
C LEU A 152 -17.13 7.21 -6.97
N PRO A 153 -17.09 8.49 -6.54
CA PRO A 153 -15.91 9.33 -6.77
C PRO A 153 -14.67 8.78 -6.05
N CYS A 154 -14.85 7.97 -5.01
CA CYS A 154 -13.77 7.25 -4.33
C CYS A 154 -13.06 6.20 -5.21
N LYS A 155 -13.63 5.82 -6.36
CA LYS A 155 -12.95 4.98 -7.36
C LYS A 155 -11.67 5.67 -7.85
N GLY A 156 -11.74 6.97 -8.16
CA GLY A 156 -10.59 7.76 -8.61
C GLY A 156 -9.48 7.82 -7.57
N PHE A 157 -9.85 7.90 -6.29
CA PHE A 157 -8.91 7.83 -5.18
C PHE A 157 -8.11 6.53 -5.13
N CYS A 158 -8.78 5.37 -5.16
CA CYS A 158 -8.07 4.08 -5.11
C CYS A 158 -7.20 3.86 -6.35
N LEU A 159 -7.71 4.21 -7.54
CA LEU A 159 -6.97 4.08 -8.79
C LEU A 159 -5.72 4.95 -8.81
N ALA A 160 -5.86 6.24 -8.48
CA ALA A 160 -4.72 7.16 -8.44
C ALA A 160 -3.67 6.73 -7.41
N SER A 161 -4.11 6.25 -6.26
CA SER A 161 -3.22 5.69 -5.22
C SER A 161 -2.43 4.50 -5.76
N PHE A 162 -3.09 3.50 -6.36
CA PHE A 162 -2.40 2.29 -6.84
C PHE A 162 -1.52 2.56 -8.06
N GLN A 163 -1.91 3.49 -8.94
CA GLN A 163 -1.08 3.95 -10.05
C GLN A 163 0.19 4.65 -9.55
N THR A 164 0.08 5.45 -8.48
CA THR A 164 1.23 6.12 -7.87
C THR A 164 2.20 5.10 -7.25
N ALA A 165 1.68 4.08 -6.59
CA ALA A 165 2.49 2.96 -6.08
C ALA A 165 3.20 2.19 -7.21
N ALA A 166 2.50 1.92 -8.32
CA ALA A 166 3.10 1.25 -9.47
C ALA A 166 4.20 2.07 -10.15
N ALA A 167 4.00 3.39 -10.26
CA ALA A 167 5.02 4.30 -10.77
C ALA A 167 6.29 4.27 -9.89
N LYS A 168 6.14 4.16 -8.57
CA LYS A 168 7.27 4.04 -7.64
C LYS A 168 8.07 2.75 -7.84
N THR A 169 7.41 1.63 -8.07
CA THR A 169 8.12 0.35 -8.26
C THR A 169 8.71 0.20 -9.66
N GLY A 170 8.28 1.05 -10.60
CA GLY A 170 8.66 0.97 -12.01
C GLY A 170 7.99 -0.20 -12.73
N ASP A 171 6.97 -0.81 -12.14
CA ASP A 171 6.22 -1.89 -12.77
C ASP A 171 5.21 -1.30 -13.75
N GLY A 172 5.32 -1.66 -15.03
CA GLY A 172 4.24 -1.43 -15.98
C GLY A 172 3.05 -2.29 -15.58
N VAL A 173 1.98 -1.67 -15.09
CA VAL A 173 0.77 -2.40 -14.69
C VAL A 173 -0.48 -1.76 -15.30
N LYS A 174 -1.46 -2.61 -15.58
CA LYS A 174 -2.84 -2.21 -15.87
C LYS A 174 -3.67 -2.44 -14.62
N ILE A 175 -4.42 -1.44 -14.20
CA ILE A 175 -5.27 -1.52 -13.01
C ILE A 175 -6.72 -1.36 -13.46
N GLU A 176 -7.55 -2.34 -13.11
CA GLU A 176 -8.98 -2.36 -13.42
C GLU A 176 -9.79 -2.55 -12.15
N VAL A 177 -10.99 -1.94 -12.12
CA VAL A 177 -11.97 -2.18 -11.05
C VAL A 177 -13.00 -3.14 -11.59
N THR A 178 -12.97 -4.39 -11.11
CA THR A 178 -13.80 -5.49 -11.61
C THR A 178 -15.09 -5.67 -10.83
N LYS A 179 -15.15 -5.17 -9.60
CA LYS A 179 -16.35 -5.15 -8.73
C LYS A 179 -16.39 -3.87 -7.90
N THR A 180 -17.57 -3.47 -7.47
CA THR A 180 -17.81 -2.27 -6.66
C THR A 180 -18.62 -2.56 -5.38
N LEU A 181 -18.32 -1.82 -4.31
CA LEU A 181 -19.00 -2.04 -3.03
C LEU A 181 -20.54 -1.92 -3.11
N PRO A 182 -21.13 -0.92 -3.81
CA PRO A 182 -22.58 -0.75 -3.84
C PRO A 182 -23.33 -1.89 -4.55
N GLN A 183 -22.73 -2.55 -5.54
CA GLN A 183 -23.40 -3.56 -6.37
C GLN A 183 -23.04 -4.99 -5.95
N GLU A 184 -21.77 -5.25 -5.62
CA GLU A 184 -21.26 -6.60 -5.34
C GLU A 184 -20.81 -6.82 -3.89
N GLY A 185 -20.94 -5.80 -3.02
CA GLY A 185 -20.52 -5.87 -1.62
C GLY A 185 -19.01 -5.81 -1.41
N VAL A 186 -18.21 -5.70 -2.48
CA VAL A 186 -16.75 -5.55 -2.44
C VAL A 186 -16.29 -4.59 -3.55
N CYS A 187 -15.33 -3.71 -3.28
CA CYS A 187 -14.52 -3.12 -4.34
C CYS A 187 -13.38 -4.07 -4.67
N GLN A 188 -13.32 -4.59 -5.90
CA GLN A 188 -12.25 -5.49 -6.35
C GLN A 188 -11.38 -4.77 -7.38
N PHE A 189 -10.07 -4.78 -7.14
CA PHE A 189 -9.06 -4.21 -8.01
C PHE A 189 -8.19 -5.31 -8.57
N HIS A 190 -8.18 -5.44 -9.90
CA HIS A 190 -7.33 -6.37 -10.62
C HIS A 190 -6.15 -5.59 -11.21
N ILE A 191 -4.96 -5.93 -10.75
CA ILE A 191 -3.71 -5.30 -11.17
C ILE A 191 -2.92 -6.33 -11.94
N VAL A 192 -2.72 -6.12 -13.23
CA VAL A 192 -2.03 -7.05 -14.12
C VAL A 192 -0.74 -6.41 -14.60
N LYS A 193 0.37 -7.15 -14.55
CA LYS A 193 1.64 -6.69 -15.10
C LYS A 193 1.57 -6.68 -16.63
N ALA A 194 1.93 -5.53 -17.23
CA ALA A 194 1.92 -5.30 -18.67
C ALA A 194 3.07 -6.04 -19.38
#